data_AF-B3KX17-F1
#
_entry.id   AF-B3KX17-F1
#
_cell.length_a   1.000
_cell.length_b   1.000
_cell.length_c   1.000
_cell.angle_alpha   90.00
_cell.angle_beta   90.00
_cell.angle_gamma   90.00
#
_symmetry.space_group_name_H-M   'P 1'
#
loop_
_entity.id
_entity.type
_entity.pdbx_description
1 polymer ?
#
loop_
_entity_poly.entity_id
_entity_poly.type
_entity_poly.pdbx_seq_one_letter_code
_entity_poly.pdbx_strand_id
1 'polypeptide(L)'
;MRVFIQICFSYFLVDSAGQVVANQEGVFRSNCMDCLDRTNVIQSLLARRSLQAQLQRLGVLHVGQKLEEQDEFEKIFKNAWADNANACAKQYAGTGALKTDFTRTGKRTHLGLIMDGWNSMIRYYKNNFSDGFRQDSIDLFLGNYSVDELESHSPLSVPRDWKFLALPIIMVVAFSMCIICLLMAGDTWTETLAYVLFWGVASIGTFFIILYNGKDFVDAPRLVQKEKID
;
A
#
# COMPACT_ATOMS: atom_id res chain seq x y z
N MET A 1 -20.54 -13.23 -1.78
CA MET A 1 -20.17 -12.44 -2.98
C MET A 1 -20.69 -13.17 -4.22
N ARG A 2 -21.92 -12.89 -4.66
CA ARG A 2 -22.48 -13.48 -5.89
C ARG A 2 -21.99 -12.65 -7.06
N VAL A 3 -20.98 -13.14 -7.75
CA VAL A 3 -20.46 -12.49 -8.95
C VAL A 3 -21.34 -12.93 -10.13
N PHE A 4 -22.34 -12.13 -10.46
CA PHE A 4 -23.01 -12.19 -11.77
C PHE A 4 -22.02 -11.65 -12.82
N ILE A 5 -21.14 -12.51 -13.36
CA ILE A 5 -20.26 -12.14 -14.48
C ILE A 5 -21.11 -12.08 -15.75
N GLN A 6 -21.48 -10.84 -16.04
CA GLN A 6 -22.32 -10.39 -17.12
C GLN A 6 -21.57 -10.47 -18.46
N ILE A 7 -22.12 -11.21 -19.42
CA ILE A 7 -21.77 -11.16 -20.84
C ILE A 7 -22.25 -9.83 -21.48
N CYS A 8 -22.91 -8.93 -20.74
CA CYS A 8 -23.70 -7.83 -21.32
C CYS A 8 -22.99 -6.49 -21.58
N PHE A 9 -21.77 -6.23 -21.12
CA PHE A 9 -21.20 -4.87 -21.28
C PHE A 9 -20.42 -4.62 -22.59
N SER A 10 -20.29 -5.64 -23.44
CA SER A 10 -19.63 -5.56 -24.75
C SER A 10 -18.20 -4.96 -24.68
N TYR A 11 -17.58 -4.68 -25.83
CA TYR A 11 -16.31 -3.97 -25.95
C TYR A 11 -16.34 -3.08 -27.19
N PHE A 12 -15.51 -2.05 -27.21
CA PHE A 12 -15.38 -1.17 -28.36
C PHE A 12 -14.58 -1.86 -29.48
N LEU A 13 -15.13 -1.88 -30.69
CA LEU A 13 -14.50 -2.47 -31.87
C LEU A 13 -14.69 -1.58 -33.09
N VAL A 14 -13.62 -1.35 -33.82
CA VAL A 14 -13.59 -0.58 -35.08
C VAL A 14 -12.97 -1.46 -36.16
N ASP A 15 -13.55 -1.43 -37.36
CA ASP A 15 -13.01 -2.16 -38.50
C ASP A 15 -11.81 -1.43 -39.16
N SER A 16 -11.23 -2.05 -40.19
CA SER A 16 -10.12 -1.46 -40.96
C SER A 16 -10.52 -0.20 -41.75
N ALA A 17 -11.81 0.03 -41.96
CA ALA A 17 -12.35 1.22 -42.62
C ALA A 17 -12.68 2.36 -41.63
N GLY A 18 -12.45 2.15 -40.33
CA GLY A 18 -12.74 3.14 -39.29
C GLY A 18 -14.20 3.16 -38.84
N GLN A 19 -15.03 2.20 -39.27
CA GLN A 19 -16.42 2.10 -38.85
C GLN A 19 -16.55 1.35 -37.53
N VAL A 20 -17.42 1.86 -36.66
CA VAL A 20 -17.69 1.25 -35.35
C VAL A 20 -18.55 0.01 -35.54
N VAL A 21 -17.99 -1.15 -35.21
CA VAL A 21 -18.63 -2.47 -35.30
C VAL A 21 -19.32 -2.86 -33.99
N ALA A 22 -18.80 -2.38 -32.86
CA ALA A 22 -19.40 -2.58 -31.55
C ALA A 22 -19.05 -1.42 -30.60
N ASN A 23 -20.03 -1.06 -29.77
CA ASN A 23 -19.84 -0.10 -28.68
C ASN A 23 -19.76 -0.84 -27.34
N GLN A 24 -18.98 -0.28 -26.42
CA GLN A 24 -18.97 -0.71 -25.02
C GLN A 24 -20.14 -0.06 -24.29
N GLU A 25 -21.02 -0.87 -23.72
CA GLU A 25 -22.28 -0.42 -23.12
C GLU A 25 -22.20 -0.29 -21.59
N GLY A 26 -21.09 -0.70 -20.99
CA GLY A 26 -20.89 -0.55 -19.55
C GLY A 26 -19.45 -0.75 -19.10
N VAL A 27 -19.21 -0.44 -17.83
CA VAL A 27 -17.89 -0.51 -17.19
C VAL A 27 -17.98 -1.27 -15.86
N PHE A 28 -16.96 -2.07 -15.57
CA PHE A 28 -16.82 -2.70 -14.26
C PHE A 28 -16.04 -1.75 -13.34
N ARG A 29 -16.69 -1.29 -12.27
CA ARG A 29 -16.01 -0.56 -11.20
C ARG A 29 -15.74 -1.51 -10.04
N SER A 30 -14.47 -1.83 -9.81
CA SER A 30 -14.02 -2.54 -8.62
C SER A 30 -13.54 -1.53 -7.57
N ASN A 31 -14.08 -1.62 -6.36
CA ASN A 31 -13.55 -0.88 -5.21
C ASN A 31 -13.01 -1.90 -4.19
N CYS A 32 -11.87 -1.59 -3.56
CA CYS A 32 -11.37 -2.35 -2.44
C CYS A 32 -10.83 -1.37 -1.40
N MET A 33 -11.38 -1.45 -0.19
CA MET A 33 -11.02 -0.60 0.94
C MET A 33 -9.58 -0.89 1.43
N ASP A 34 -9.04 -2.09 1.20
CA ASP A 34 -7.79 -2.52 1.88
C ASP A 34 -6.62 -2.93 0.97
N CYS A 35 -6.80 -3.17 -0.34
CA CYS A 35 -5.64 -3.37 -1.21
C CYS A 35 -5.93 -3.28 -2.71
N LEU A 36 -5.12 -2.45 -3.36
CA LEU A 36 -4.98 -2.34 -4.81
C LEU A 36 -4.65 -3.69 -5.49
N ASP A 37 -3.98 -4.59 -4.78
CA ASP A 37 -3.57 -5.89 -5.31
C ASP A 37 -4.78 -6.80 -5.60
N ARG A 38 -5.82 -6.79 -4.73
CA ARG A 38 -7.05 -7.57 -4.95
C ARG A 38 -7.84 -7.05 -6.14
N THR A 39 -7.91 -5.72 -6.31
CA THR A 39 -8.59 -5.12 -7.47
C THR A 39 -7.88 -5.43 -8.78
N ASN A 40 -6.54 -5.38 -8.79
CA ASN A 40 -5.76 -5.67 -9.99
C ASN A 40 -5.95 -7.12 -10.47
N VAL A 41 -5.99 -8.08 -9.54
CA VAL A 41 -6.28 -9.49 -9.88
C VAL A 41 -7.65 -9.62 -10.54
N ILE A 42 -8.72 -9.09 -9.93
CA ILE A 42 -10.07 -9.16 -10.50
C ILE A 42 -10.14 -8.47 -11.87
N GLN A 43 -9.53 -7.29 -12.01
CA GLN A 43 -9.48 -6.56 -13.28
C GLN A 43 -8.74 -7.35 -14.37
N SER A 44 -7.61 -7.99 -14.04
CA SER A 44 -6.89 -8.85 -14.99
C SER A 44 -7.71 -10.06 -15.45
N LEU A 45 -8.51 -10.67 -14.57
CA LEU A 45 -9.39 -11.78 -14.92
C LEU A 45 -10.51 -11.33 -15.86
N LEU A 46 -11.13 -10.17 -15.59
CA LEU A 46 -12.16 -9.57 -16.46
C LEU A 46 -11.59 -9.22 -17.83
N ALA A 47 -10.40 -8.61 -17.86
CA ALA A 47 -9.70 -8.27 -19.09
C ALA A 47 -9.34 -9.52 -19.90
N ARG A 48 -8.86 -10.59 -19.27
CA ARG A 48 -8.56 -11.85 -19.95
C ARG A 48 -9.80 -12.42 -20.62
N ARG A 49 -10.93 -12.46 -19.89
CA ARG A 49 -12.20 -12.97 -20.42
C ARG A 49 -12.71 -12.14 -21.61
N SER A 50 -12.62 -10.81 -21.53
CA SER A 50 -12.98 -9.91 -22.63
C SER A 50 -12.08 -10.13 -23.85
N LEU A 51 -10.76 -10.22 -23.63
CA LEU A 51 -9.78 -10.44 -24.70
C LEU A 51 -9.96 -11.79 -25.39
N GLN A 52 -10.28 -12.84 -24.64
CA GLN A 52 -10.56 -14.15 -25.23
C GLN A 52 -11.79 -14.09 -26.17
N ALA A 53 -12.86 -13.39 -25.75
CA ALA A 53 -14.04 -13.20 -26.60
C ALA A 53 -13.72 -12.39 -27.88
N GLN A 54 -12.86 -11.37 -27.76
CA GLN A 54 -12.39 -10.58 -28.89
C GLN A 54 -11.61 -11.43 -29.91
N LEU A 55 -10.65 -12.23 -29.43
CA LEU A 55 -9.82 -13.07 -30.28
C LEU A 55 -10.62 -14.20 -30.96
N GLN A 56 -11.63 -14.74 -30.27
CA GLN A 56 -12.56 -15.71 -30.87
C GLN A 56 -13.42 -15.07 -31.97
N ARG A 57 -13.93 -13.85 -31.75
CA ARG A 57 -14.71 -13.12 -32.77
C ARG A 57 -13.87 -12.77 -34.00
N LEU A 58 -12.58 -12.46 -33.82
CA LEU A 58 -11.64 -12.17 -34.91
C LEU A 58 -11.13 -13.42 -35.63
N GLY A 59 -11.50 -14.62 -35.17
CA GLY A 59 -11.04 -15.88 -35.76
C GLY A 59 -9.57 -16.22 -35.46
N VAL A 60 -8.92 -15.48 -34.57
CA VAL A 60 -7.53 -15.75 -34.14
C VAL A 60 -7.47 -16.96 -33.20
N LEU A 61 -8.49 -17.11 -32.36
CA LEU A 61 -8.63 -18.23 -31.42
C LEU A 61 -9.81 -19.10 -31.83
N HIS A 62 -9.61 -20.40 -32.00
CA HIS A 62 -10.70 -21.31 -32.38
C HIS A 62 -11.66 -21.56 -31.21
N VAL A 63 -12.90 -21.93 -31.53
CA VAL A 63 -13.92 -22.28 -30.53
C VAL A 63 -13.42 -23.46 -29.70
N GLY A 64 -13.26 -23.25 -28.39
CA GLY A 64 -12.76 -24.25 -27.44
C GLY A 64 -11.31 -24.04 -27.00
N GLN A 65 -10.50 -23.29 -27.75
CA GLN A 65 -9.16 -22.90 -27.29
C GLN A 65 -9.27 -21.82 -26.21
N LYS A 66 -8.42 -21.92 -25.18
CA LYS A 66 -8.32 -20.91 -24.12
C LYS A 66 -7.04 -20.10 -24.27
N LEU A 67 -7.12 -18.84 -23.87
CA LEU A 67 -5.95 -17.95 -23.87
C LEU A 67 -4.86 -18.44 -22.90
N GLU A 68 -5.29 -19.09 -21.81
CA GLU A 68 -4.42 -19.64 -20.76
C GLU A 68 -3.56 -20.81 -21.25
N GLU A 69 -3.96 -21.46 -22.35
CA GLU A 69 -3.22 -22.58 -22.96
C GLU A 69 -2.11 -22.08 -23.90
N GLN A 70 -2.04 -20.76 -24.15
CA GLN A 70 -1.02 -20.13 -24.99
C GLN A 70 0.10 -19.57 -24.10
N ASP A 71 1.09 -20.41 -23.78
CA ASP A 71 2.13 -20.12 -22.77
C ASP A 71 2.87 -18.78 -22.99
N GLU A 72 3.27 -18.49 -24.23
CA GLU A 72 4.00 -17.27 -24.55
C GLU A 72 3.13 -16.02 -24.35
N PHE A 73 1.89 -16.07 -24.84
CA PHE A 73 0.94 -14.99 -24.68
C PHE A 73 0.59 -14.75 -23.21
N GLU A 74 0.30 -15.82 -22.45
CA GLU A 74 -0.07 -15.74 -21.05
C GLU A 74 1.09 -15.16 -20.21
N LYS A 75 2.34 -15.44 -20.56
CA LYS A 75 3.53 -14.82 -19.95
C LYS A 75 3.58 -13.32 -20.22
N ILE A 76 3.33 -12.87 -21.45
CA ILE A 76 3.29 -11.44 -21.80
C ILE A 76 2.15 -10.74 -21.04
N PHE A 77 0.96 -11.33 -21.05
CA PHE A 77 -0.23 -10.80 -20.36
C PHE A 77 0.02 -10.63 -18.85
N LYS A 78 0.55 -11.66 -18.19
CA LYS A 78 0.88 -11.61 -16.75
C LYS A 78 1.92 -10.54 -16.44
N ASN A 79 2.95 -10.39 -17.28
CA ASN A 79 3.95 -9.34 -17.09
C ASN A 79 3.36 -7.94 -17.23
N ALA A 80 2.55 -7.69 -18.26
CA ALA A 80 1.89 -6.40 -18.46
C ALA A 80 1.00 -6.01 -17.26
N TRP A 81 0.22 -6.96 -16.74
CA TRP A 81 -0.63 -6.73 -15.57
C TRP A 81 0.16 -6.57 -14.27
N ALA A 82 1.31 -7.23 -14.12
CA ALA A 82 2.20 -7.03 -12.99
C ALA A 82 2.85 -5.65 -13.02
N ASP A 83 3.25 -5.15 -14.20
CA ASP A 83 3.85 -3.84 -14.36
C ASP A 83 2.80 -2.72 -14.17
N ASN A 84 1.56 -2.93 -14.64
CA ASN A 84 0.42 -2.06 -14.33
C ASN A 84 0.16 -1.96 -12.82
N ALA A 85 0.13 -3.10 -12.12
CA ALA A 85 -0.02 -3.12 -10.66
C ALA A 85 1.08 -2.31 -9.97
N ASN A 86 2.32 -2.47 -10.43
CA ASN A 86 3.48 -1.77 -9.88
C ASN A 86 3.40 -0.25 -10.10
N ALA A 87 2.94 0.20 -11.27
CA ALA A 87 2.74 1.61 -11.56
C ALA A 87 1.66 2.24 -10.65
N CYS A 88 0.50 1.58 -10.55
CA CYS A 88 -0.59 2.03 -9.69
C CYS A 88 -0.18 2.04 -8.20
N ALA A 89 0.57 1.03 -7.75
CA ALA A 89 1.07 0.96 -6.38
C ALA A 89 2.06 2.09 -6.05
N LYS A 90 2.92 2.46 -7.01
CA LYS A 90 3.84 3.59 -6.84
C LYS A 90 3.08 4.91 -6.72
N GLN A 91 2.03 5.11 -7.50
CA GLN A 91 1.19 6.31 -7.39
C GLN A 91 0.42 6.34 -6.08
N TYR A 92 -0.16 5.21 -5.66
CA TYR A 92 -1.00 5.16 -4.47
C TYR A 92 -0.19 5.17 -3.17
N ALA A 93 0.80 4.29 -3.03
CA ALA A 93 1.53 4.06 -1.79
C ALA A 93 3.00 4.52 -1.84
N GLY A 94 3.48 5.04 -2.97
CA GLY A 94 4.87 5.45 -3.14
C GLY A 94 5.87 4.29 -3.16
N THR A 95 5.42 3.04 -3.25
CA THR A 95 6.28 1.84 -3.30
C THR A 95 5.85 0.93 -4.44
N GLY A 96 6.66 -0.08 -4.76
CA GLY A 96 6.21 -1.11 -5.70
C GLY A 96 5.00 -1.89 -5.19
N ALA A 97 4.32 -2.60 -6.09
CA ALA A 97 3.22 -3.51 -5.74
C ALA A 97 3.73 -4.68 -4.88
N LEU A 98 2.87 -5.17 -4.00
CA LEU A 98 3.15 -6.40 -3.26
C LEU A 98 2.75 -7.59 -4.13
N LYS A 99 3.36 -8.76 -3.90
CA LYS A 99 3.02 -10.02 -4.58
C LYS A 99 3.22 -9.98 -6.11
N THR A 100 4.13 -9.14 -6.59
CA THR A 100 4.50 -9.08 -8.01
C THR A 100 5.04 -10.43 -8.52
N ASP A 101 5.72 -11.19 -7.67
CA ASP A 101 6.22 -12.53 -7.95
C ASP A 101 5.09 -13.56 -8.19
N PHE A 102 4.04 -13.53 -7.36
CA PHE A 102 2.85 -14.36 -7.54
C PHE A 102 2.13 -14.02 -8.85
N THR A 103 2.05 -12.74 -9.18
CA THR A 103 1.42 -12.27 -10.42
C THR A 103 2.21 -12.69 -11.66
N ARG A 104 3.56 -12.65 -11.60
CA ARG A 104 4.46 -13.02 -12.71
C ARG A 104 4.61 -14.52 -12.91
N THR A 105 4.70 -15.30 -11.83
CA THR A 105 5.11 -16.72 -11.90
C THR A 105 4.05 -17.70 -11.42
N GLY A 106 2.96 -17.23 -10.80
CA GLY A 106 1.92 -18.08 -10.21
C GLY A 106 2.37 -18.84 -8.95
N LYS A 107 3.64 -18.71 -8.53
CA LYS A 107 4.19 -19.31 -7.30
C LYS A 107 4.81 -18.23 -6.43
N ARG A 108 4.83 -18.47 -5.12
CA ARG A 108 5.42 -17.55 -4.14
C ARG A 108 6.90 -17.88 -3.95
N THR A 109 7.77 -16.86 -4.07
CA THR A 109 9.21 -17.03 -3.88
C THR A 109 9.66 -16.48 -2.52
N HIS A 110 10.68 -17.08 -1.90
CA HIS A 110 11.22 -16.57 -0.63
C HIS A 110 11.80 -15.16 -0.74
N LEU A 111 12.47 -14.84 -1.86
CA LEU A 111 12.94 -13.49 -2.15
C LEU A 111 11.78 -12.50 -2.32
N GLY A 112 10.69 -12.92 -2.98
CA GLY A 112 9.48 -12.11 -3.11
C GLY A 112 8.80 -11.82 -1.76
N LEU A 113 8.82 -12.77 -0.83
CA LEU A 113 8.33 -12.57 0.54
C LEU A 113 9.14 -11.49 1.29
N ILE A 114 10.46 -11.51 1.19
CA ILE A 114 11.33 -10.51 1.83
C ILE A 114 11.09 -9.12 1.23
N MET A 115 11.05 -9.03 -0.10
CA MET A 115 10.82 -7.76 -0.79
C MET A 115 9.45 -7.17 -0.47
N ASP A 116 8.44 -8.02 -0.33
CA ASP A 116 7.11 -7.60 0.11
C ASP A 116 7.11 -7.10 1.57
N GLY A 117 7.88 -7.74 2.45
CA GLY A 117 8.09 -7.26 3.82
C GLY A 117 8.70 -5.85 3.83
N TRP A 118 9.75 -5.64 3.03
CA TRP A 118 10.39 -4.34 2.89
C TRP A 118 9.44 -3.26 2.35
N ASN A 119 8.73 -3.54 1.27
CA ASN A 119 7.72 -2.64 0.73
C ASN A 119 6.61 -2.34 1.75
N SER A 120 6.18 -3.35 2.52
CA SER A 120 5.16 -3.17 3.57
C SER A 120 5.65 -2.25 4.69
N MET A 121 6.91 -2.36 5.12
CA MET A 121 7.50 -1.44 6.10
C MET A 121 7.58 0.00 5.58
N ILE A 122 7.99 0.19 4.31
CA ILE A 122 8.01 1.53 3.71
C ILE A 122 6.59 2.10 3.61
N ARG A 123 5.61 1.29 3.21
CA ARG A 123 4.19 1.71 3.17
C ARG A 123 3.69 2.10 4.55
N TYR A 124 4.00 1.30 5.57
CA TYR A 124 3.65 1.62 6.95
C TYR A 124 4.24 2.97 7.38
N TYR A 125 5.51 3.23 7.06
CA TYR A 125 6.14 4.50 7.36
C TYR A 125 5.48 5.66 6.60
N LYS A 126 5.32 5.55 5.28
CA LYS A 126 4.72 6.62 4.46
C LYS A 126 3.28 6.92 4.88
N ASN A 127 2.48 5.89 5.12
CA ASN A 127 1.08 6.03 5.53
C ASN A 127 0.94 6.68 6.92
N ASN A 128 1.86 6.42 7.85
CA ASN A 128 1.78 6.99 9.18
C ASN A 128 2.45 8.37 9.31
N PHE A 129 3.48 8.68 8.52
CA PHE A 129 4.31 9.87 8.75
C PHE A 129 4.31 10.89 7.60
N SER A 130 3.65 10.60 6.49
CA SER A 130 3.63 11.51 5.31
C SER A 130 2.27 11.61 4.63
N ASP A 131 1.29 10.81 5.06
CA ASP A 131 -0.02 10.75 4.42
C ASP A 131 -0.90 11.95 4.79
N GLY A 132 -0.83 12.44 6.04
CA GLY A 132 -1.53 13.64 6.48
C GLY A 132 -1.19 14.84 5.62
N PHE A 133 0.10 15.15 5.48
CA PHE A 133 0.57 16.24 4.63
C PHE A 133 0.16 16.07 3.15
N ARG A 134 0.17 14.84 2.65
CA ARG A 134 -0.26 14.54 1.28
C ARG A 134 -1.74 14.82 1.09
N GLN A 135 -2.57 14.39 2.03
CA GLN A 135 -4.00 14.61 2.01
C GLN A 135 -4.31 16.11 2.12
N ASP A 136 -3.65 16.83 3.03
CA ASP A 136 -3.76 18.29 3.14
C ASP A 136 -3.38 18.99 1.83
N SER A 137 -2.34 18.53 1.13
CA SER A 137 -1.96 19.10 -0.18
C SER A 137 -3.05 18.91 -1.24
N ILE A 138 -3.73 17.76 -1.24
CA ILE A 138 -4.83 17.46 -2.15
C ILE A 138 -6.05 18.32 -1.80
N ASP A 139 -6.40 18.39 -0.53
CA ASP A 139 -7.53 19.16 -0.03
C ASP A 139 -7.38 20.66 -0.30
N LEU A 140 -6.16 21.19 -0.12
CA LEU A 140 -5.83 22.56 -0.50
C LEU A 140 -6.00 22.80 -2.01
N PHE A 141 -5.52 21.88 -2.86
CA PHE A 141 -5.65 22.00 -4.31
C PHE A 141 -7.11 21.91 -4.79
N LEU A 142 -7.91 21.06 -4.16
CA LEU A 142 -9.34 20.90 -4.48
C LEU A 142 -10.22 21.99 -3.86
N GLY A 143 -9.67 22.84 -2.99
CA GLY A 143 -10.42 23.86 -2.26
C GLY A 143 -11.27 23.31 -1.11
N ASN A 144 -11.01 22.08 -0.68
CA ASN A 144 -11.71 21.42 0.43
C ASN A 144 -10.99 21.74 1.75
N TYR A 145 -10.99 22.98 2.21
CA TYR A 145 -10.36 23.34 3.49
C TYR A 145 -11.23 24.32 4.27
N SER A 146 -11.11 24.28 5.60
CA SER A 146 -11.72 25.26 6.50
C SER A 146 -10.61 26.00 7.25
N VAL A 147 -10.47 27.31 7.01
CA VAL A 147 -9.58 28.17 7.81
C VAL A 147 -10.46 29.02 8.72
N ASP A 148 -10.21 28.97 10.02
CA ASP A 148 -10.78 29.92 10.95
C ASP A 148 -10.00 31.24 10.85
N GLU A 149 -10.66 32.32 10.44
CA GLU A 149 -10.04 33.64 10.28
C GLU A 149 -9.53 34.24 11.60
N LEU A 150 -9.97 33.70 12.76
CA LEU A 150 -9.49 34.12 14.08
C LEU A 150 -8.14 33.52 14.48
N GLU A 151 -7.67 32.45 13.84
CA GLU A 151 -6.37 31.85 14.16
C GLU A 151 -5.22 32.56 13.43
N SER A 152 -4.30 33.18 14.18
CA SER A 152 -3.15 33.89 13.58
C SER A 152 -2.07 32.96 13.00
N HIS A 153 -2.15 31.65 13.29
CA HIS A 153 -1.18 30.66 12.87
C HIS A 153 -1.75 29.80 11.74
N SER A 154 -0.89 29.46 10.77
CA SER A 154 -1.29 28.54 9.71
C SER A 154 -1.62 27.17 10.32
N PRO A 155 -2.75 26.52 9.93
CA PRO A 155 -3.11 25.18 10.40
C PRO A 155 -2.07 24.11 10.01
N LEU A 156 -1.20 24.41 9.04
CA LEU A 156 -0.08 23.58 8.60
C LEU A 156 1.19 23.78 9.44
N SER A 157 1.27 24.84 10.24
CA SER A 157 2.41 25.12 11.11
C SER A 157 2.30 24.35 12.42
N VAL A 158 2.96 23.19 12.49
CA VAL A 158 2.92 22.32 13.67
C VAL A 158 4.17 22.54 14.52
N PRO A 159 4.05 23.01 15.77
CA PRO A 159 5.15 22.86 16.72
C PRO A 159 5.30 21.37 17.04
N ARG A 160 6.33 20.72 16.47
CA ARG A 160 6.67 19.34 16.86
C ARG A 160 7.18 19.37 18.29
N ASP A 161 6.37 18.87 19.22
CA ASP A 161 6.75 18.73 20.63
C ASP A 161 8.05 17.91 20.71
N TRP A 162 9.05 18.39 21.44
CA TRP A 162 10.37 17.74 21.61
C TRP A 162 10.30 16.25 21.99
N LYS A 163 9.20 15.83 22.62
CA LYS A 163 8.91 14.45 23.02
C LYS A 163 8.91 13.49 21.83
N PHE A 164 8.47 13.92 20.66
CA PHE A 164 8.45 13.10 19.44
C PHE A 164 9.85 12.77 18.93
N LEU A 165 10.83 13.63 19.21
CA LEU A 165 12.23 13.40 18.89
C LEU A 165 12.94 12.66 20.03
N ALA A 166 12.69 13.04 21.28
CA ALA A 166 13.39 12.50 22.44
C ALA A 166 13.03 11.04 22.73
N LEU A 167 11.74 10.64 22.64
CA LEU A 167 11.30 9.30 23.03
C LEU A 167 11.92 8.18 22.18
N PRO A 168 11.94 8.26 20.83
CA PRO A 168 12.62 7.26 20.00
C PRO A 168 14.14 7.21 20.26
N ILE A 169 14.79 8.36 20.49
CA ILE A 169 16.22 8.42 20.78
C ILE A 169 16.53 7.71 22.10
N ILE A 170 15.77 8.00 23.16
CA ILE A 170 15.94 7.37 24.48
C ILE A 170 15.74 5.85 24.35
N MET A 171 14.74 5.39 23.60
CA MET A 171 14.50 3.97 23.38
C MET A 171 15.69 3.28 22.68
N VAL A 172 16.25 3.89 21.62
CA VAL A 172 17.42 3.34 20.90
C VAL A 172 18.67 3.31 21.78
N VAL A 173 18.89 4.36 22.58
CA VAL A 173 20.01 4.41 23.53
C VAL A 173 19.84 3.35 24.62
N ALA A 174 18.65 3.24 25.21
CA ALA A 174 18.37 2.24 26.25
C ALA A 174 18.52 0.81 25.73
N PHE A 175 18.02 0.53 24.52
CA PHE A 175 18.14 -0.78 23.88
C PHE A 175 19.60 -1.11 23.55
N SER A 176 20.36 -0.17 22.99
CA SER A 176 21.77 -0.40 22.67
C SER A 176 22.62 -0.61 23.93
N MET A 177 22.37 0.17 24.99
CA MET A 177 23.02 -0.03 26.29
C MET A 177 22.67 -1.38 26.93
N CYS A 178 21.40 -1.82 26.82
CA CYS A 178 20.99 -3.15 27.29
C CYS A 178 21.78 -4.27 26.59
N ILE A 179 21.93 -4.18 25.26
CA ILE A 179 22.73 -5.14 24.48
C ILE A 179 24.21 -5.10 24.88
N ILE A 180 24.79 -3.90 25.05
CA ILE A 180 26.19 -3.76 25.47
C ILE A 180 26.40 -4.40 26.85
N CYS A 181 25.50 -4.17 27.80
CA CYS A 181 25.56 -4.80 29.12
C CYS A 181 25.47 -6.33 29.06
N LEU A 182 24.69 -6.88 28.13
CA LEU A 182 24.63 -8.33 27.89
C LEU A 182 25.92 -8.88 27.26
N LEU A 183 26.55 -8.13 26.36
CA LEU A 183 27.79 -8.54 25.67
C LEU A 183 29.04 -8.38 26.54
N MET A 184 29.06 -7.39 27.45
CA MET A 184 30.18 -7.08 28.34
C MET A 184 30.00 -7.66 29.75
N ALA A 185 29.20 -8.72 29.90
CA ALA A 185 28.98 -9.38 31.20
C ALA A 185 30.33 -9.79 31.83
N GLY A 186 30.73 -9.07 32.88
CA GLY A 186 31.99 -9.27 33.59
C GLY A 186 31.84 -10.19 34.81
N ASP A 187 32.94 -10.39 35.55
CA ASP A 187 33.01 -11.32 36.69
C ASP A 187 32.01 -10.99 37.82
N THR A 188 31.53 -9.74 37.93
CA THR A 188 30.49 -9.33 38.87
C THR A 188 29.07 -9.50 38.31
N TRP A 189 28.48 -10.67 38.57
CA TRP A 189 27.13 -11.03 38.12
C TRP A 189 26.01 -10.11 38.66
N THR A 190 26.15 -9.57 39.87
CA THR A 190 25.13 -8.70 40.49
C THR A 190 25.03 -7.33 39.84
N GLU A 191 26.17 -6.72 39.51
CA GLU A 191 26.23 -5.41 38.84
C GLU A 191 25.74 -5.53 37.40
N THR A 192 26.20 -6.56 36.69
CA THR A 192 25.76 -6.87 35.32
C THR A 192 24.24 -7.05 35.27
N LEU A 193 23.67 -7.83 36.20
CA LEU A 193 22.23 -8.04 36.29
C LEU A 193 21.47 -6.73 36.58
N ALA A 194 21.97 -5.88 37.47
CA ALA A 194 21.33 -4.60 37.80
C ALA A 194 21.27 -3.65 36.58
N TYR A 195 22.36 -3.52 35.81
CA TYR A 195 22.38 -2.68 34.61
C TYR A 195 21.47 -3.22 33.49
N VAL A 196 21.46 -4.53 33.27
CA VAL A 196 20.56 -5.16 32.28
C VAL A 196 19.10 -4.96 32.66
N LEU A 197 18.75 -5.12 33.94
CA LEU A 197 17.38 -4.87 34.42
C LEU A 197 17.00 -3.40 34.29
N PHE A 198 17.88 -2.47 34.64
CA PHE A 198 17.63 -1.03 34.50
C PHE A 198 17.37 -0.63 33.05
N TRP A 199 18.28 -0.98 32.13
CA TRP A 199 18.14 -0.63 30.72
C TRP A 199 17.03 -1.41 30.01
N GLY A 200 16.78 -2.65 30.43
CA GLY A 200 15.65 -3.46 29.97
C GLY A 200 14.31 -2.84 30.34
N VAL A 201 14.13 -2.45 31.61
CA VAL A 201 12.91 -1.77 32.07
C VAL A 201 12.75 -0.40 31.39
N ALA A 202 13.83 0.37 31.24
CA ALA A 202 13.79 1.65 30.53
C ALA A 202 13.37 1.48 29.05
N SER A 203 13.92 0.48 28.36
CA SER A 203 13.56 0.18 26.96
C SER A 203 12.11 -0.28 26.83
N ILE A 204 11.62 -1.14 27.74
CA ILE A 204 10.24 -1.63 27.73
C ILE A 204 9.26 -0.50 28.07
N GLY A 205 9.56 0.30 29.10
CA GLY A 205 8.73 1.42 29.51
C GLY A 205 8.60 2.49 28.43
N THR A 206 9.72 2.87 27.80
CA THR A 206 9.69 3.83 26.67
C THR A 206 8.94 3.29 25.47
N PHE A 207 9.08 1.99 25.15
CA PHE A 207 8.29 1.34 24.11
C PHE A 207 6.78 1.39 24.39
N PHE A 208 6.35 1.09 25.62
CA PHE A 208 4.93 1.18 25.99
C PHE A 208 4.39 2.62 25.94
N ILE A 209 5.19 3.62 26.33
CA ILE A 209 4.81 5.03 26.23
C ILE A 209 4.61 5.44 24.77
N ILE A 210 5.51 5.00 23.87
CA ILE A 210 5.39 5.25 22.43
C ILE A 210 4.12 4.59 21.86
N LEU A 211 3.83 3.34 22.26
CA LEU A 211 2.61 2.65 21.82
C LEU A 211 1.34 3.33 22.35
N TYR A 212 1.33 3.73 23.61
CA TYR A 212 0.18 4.40 24.23
C TYR A 212 -0.12 5.75 23.55
N ASN A 213 0.93 6.53 23.26
CA ASN A 213 0.83 7.81 22.56
C ASN A 213 0.91 7.66 21.04
N GLY A 214 0.76 6.46 20.49
CA GLY A 214 1.06 6.16 19.09
C GLY A 214 0.29 7.05 18.09
N LYS A 215 -0.92 7.47 18.45
CA LYS A 215 -1.74 8.39 17.63
C LYS A 215 -1.10 9.76 17.43
N ASP A 216 -0.34 10.23 18.40
CA ASP A 216 0.30 11.55 18.35
C ASP A 216 1.53 11.56 17.44
N PHE A 217 2.11 10.38 17.16
CA PHE A 217 3.20 10.21 16.22
C PHE A 217 2.72 10.13 14.76
N VAL A 218 1.42 9.91 14.54
CA VAL A 218 0.85 9.79 13.20
C VAL A 218 0.57 11.18 12.62
N ASP A 219 1.02 11.39 11.38
CA ASP A 219 0.71 12.55 10.58
C ASP A 219 -0.73 12.45 10.05
N ALA A 220 -1.68 13.04 10.79
CA ALA A 220 -3.09 13.12 10.40
C ALA A 220 -3.39 14.40 9.61
N PRO A 221 -4.32 14.36 8.63
CA PRO A 221 -4.76 15.54 7.88
C PRO A 221 -5.41 16.57 8.82
N ARG A 222 -5.19 17.85 8.52
CA ARG A 222 -5.53 18.99 9.39
C ARG A 222 -6.44 20.01 8.73
N LEU A 223 -6.47 20.07 7.40
CA LEU A 223 -7.23 21.10 6.66
C LEU A 223 -8.74 20.83 6.60
N VAL A 224 -9.15 19.58 6.76
CA VAL A 224 -10.55 19.16 6.81
C VAL A 224 -10.88 18.74 8.23
N GLN A 225 -11.81 19.45 8.88
CA GLN A 225 -12.35 19.00 10.16
C GLN A 225 -13.09 17.67 9.94
N LYS A 226 -12.82 16.67 10.78
CA LYS A 226 -13.61 15.43 10.84
C LYS A 226 -15.00 15.75 11.39
N GLU A 227 -15.85 16.40 10.61
CA GLU A 227 -17.28 16.41 10.91
C GLU A 227 -17.84 15.00 10.68
N LYS A 228 -18.06 14.31 11.81
CA LYS A 228 -18.96 13.17 12.01
C LYS A 228 -18.98 12.12 10.90
N ILE A 229 -18.06 11.16 11.02
CA ILE A 229 -18.34 9.79 10.59
C ILE A 229 -18.85 9.05 11.84
N ASP A 230 -20.10 9.32 12.21
CA ASP A 230 -20.91 8.42 13.04
C ASP A 230 -21.64 7.42 12.12
#